data_AF-A0A962W2K0-F1
#
_entry.id   AF-A0A962W2K0-F1
#
_cell.length_a   1.000
_cell.length_b   1.000
_cell.length_c   1.000
_cell.angle_alpha   90.00
_cell.angle_beta   90.00
_cell.angle_gamma   90.00
#
_symmetry.space_group_name_H-M   'P 1'
#
loop_
_entity.id
_entity.type
_entity.pdbx_description
1 polymer ?
#
loop_
_entity_poly.entity_id
_entity_poly.type
_entity_poly.pdbx_seq_one_letter_code
_entity_poly.pdbx_strand_id
1 'polypeptide(L)'
;MLEFSQQIINGLTLGSIYALIAIGYTMVYGIIGMINFAHGEIYMVSAYIGLLTVTALTVQFGVETVPLILLFTLVVSIAITSAYGWTIERVAYRPLRGKPRLIPLISAIGMSIFLQNYVQIGQGARDLSMQPLISGGWRFGPED
;
A
#
# COMPACT_ATOMS: atom_id res chain seq x y z
N MET A 1 2.76 29.34 16.81
CA MET A 1 1.45 29.23 16.12
C MET A 1 1.59 28.60 14.73
N LEU A 2 2.57 29.02 13.93
CA LEU A 2 2.85 28.44 12.61
C LEU A 2 3.19 26.92 12.68
N GLU A 3 4.01 26.51 13.64
CA GLU A 3 4.29 25.09 13.91
C GLU A 3 3.03 24.28 14.23
N PHE A 4 2.09 24.85 14.97
CA PHE A 4 0.84 24.18 15.30
C PHE A 4 -0.02 23.93 14.05
N SER A 5 -0.12 24.92 13.15
CA SER A 5 -0.78 24.71 11.85
C SER A 5 -0.08 23.66 10.99
N GLN A 6 1.26 23.61 11.00
CA GLN A 6 2.02 22.59 10.28
C GLN A 6 1.69 21.18 10.82
N GLN A 7 1.68 21.00 12.14
CA GLN A 7 1.38 19.71 12.76
C GLN A 7 -0.06 19.27 12.52
N ILE A 8 -1.03 20.18 12.42
CA ILE A 8 -2.40 19.83 12.01
C ILE A 8 -2.41 19.27 10.59
N ILE A 9 -1.71 19.90 9.64
CA ILE A 9 -1.67 19.44 8.25
C ILE A 9 -0.96 18.08 8.16
N ASN A 10 0.17 17.92 8.85
CA ASN A 10 0.90 16.65 8.90
C ASN A 10 0.04 15.54 9.52
N GLY A 11 -0.64 15.85 10.64
CA GLY A 11 -1.54 14.93 11.33
C GLY A 11 -2.75 14.54 10.47
N LEU A 12 -3.33 15.48 9.73
CA LEU A 12 -4.42 15.20 8.79
C LEU A 12 -3.95 14.32 7.63
N THR A 13 -2.74 14.54 7.12
CA THR A 13 -2.16 13.74 6.04
C THR A 13 -1.94 12.29 6.48
N LEU A 14 -1.26 12.08 7.61
CA LEU A 14 -1.05 10.75 8.18
C LEU A 14 -2.37 10.09 8.61
N GLY A 15 -3.27 10.85 9.23
CA GLY A 15 -4.60 10.39 9.62
C GLY A 15 -5.42 9.94 8.43
N SER A 16 -5.32 10.63 7.29
CA SER A 16 -6.00 10.24 6.05
C SER A 16 -5.48 8.92 5.48
N ILE A 17 -4.16 8.68 5.56
CA ILE A 17 -3.57 7.40 5.16
C ILE A 17 -4.09 6.27 6.06
N TYR A 18 -4.06 6.45 7.38
CA TYR A 18 -4.59 5.45 8.31
C TYR A 18 -6.10 5.23 8.17
N ALA A 19 -6.87 6.28 7.92
CA ALA A 19 -8.30 6.18 7.66
C ALA A 19 -8.59 5.38 6.38
N LEU A 20 -7.86 5.63 5.30
CA LEU A 20 -7.96 4.84 4.06
C LEU A 20 -7.60 3.37 4.30
N ILE A 21 -6.55 3.11 5.07
CA ILE A 21 -6.14 1.74 5.43
C ILE A 21 -7.27 1.02 6.18
N ALA A 22 -7.87 1.69 7.16
CA ALA A 22 -8.96 1.16 7.96
C ALA A 22 -10.25 0.94 7.14
N ILE A 23 -10.61 1.87 6.25
CA ILE A 23 -11.75 1.73 5.34
C ILE A 23 -11.55 0.51 4.43
N GLY A 24 -10.35 0.33 3.86
CA GLY A 24 -10.04 -0.85 3.05
C GLY A 24 -10.19 -2.15 3.85
N TYR A 25 -9.67 -2.19 5.09
CA TYR A 25 -9.76 -3.40 5.92
C TYR A 25 -11.22 -3.74 6.30
N THR A 26 -12.00 -2.73 6.69
CA THR A 26 -13.42 -2.93 7.04
C THR A 26 -14.27 -3.35 5.83
N MET A 27 -13.97 -2.84 4.64
CA MET A 27 -14.64 -3.27 3.40
C MET A 27 -14.33 -4.73 3.06
N VAL A 28 -13.05 -5.12 3.08
CA VAL A 28 -12.64 -6.51 2.77
C VAL A 28 -13.25 -7.47 3.78
N TYR A 29 -13.17 -7.15 5.07
CA TYR A 29 -13.80 -7.95 6.12
C TYR A 29 -15.33 -8.00 5.94
N GLY A 30 -15.97 -6.89 5.58
CA GLY A 30 -17.41 -6.81 5.35
C GLY A 30 -17.91 -7.70 4.20
N ILE A 31 -17.10 -7.87 3.15
CA ILE A 31 -17.44 -8.71 1.99
C ILE A 31 -17.10 -10.19 2.27
N ILE A 32 -15.92 -10.47 2.81
CA ILE A 32 -15.40 -11.84 2.95
C ILE A 32 -15.92 -12.51 4.23
N GLY A 33 -16.20 -11.74 5.29
CA GLY A 33 -16.66 -12.25 6.59
C GLY A 33 -15.59 -13.04 7.35
N MET A 34 -14.31 -12.90 6.97
CA MET A 34 -13.17 -13.63 7.56
C MET A 34 -12.05 -12.65 7.90
N ILE A 35 -11.34 -12.90 9.00
CA ILE A 35 -10.15 -12.13 9.39
C ILE A 35 -9.05 -12.38 8.35
N ASN A 36 -8.49 -11.30 7.80
CA ASN A 36 -7.44 -11.35 6.77
C ASN A 36 -6.18 -10.64 7.28
N PHE A 37 -5.21 -11.39 7.78
CA PHE A 37 -3.93 -10.84 8.23
C PHE A 37 -3.02 -10.39 7.08
N ALA A 38 -3.18 -10.98 5.88
CA ALA A 38 -2.39 -10.61 4.71
C ALA A 38 -2.74 -9.21 4.15
N HIS A 39 -3.76 -8.54 4.69
CA HIS A 39 -4.18 -7.22 4.23
C HIS A 39 -3.06 -6.17 4.35
N GLY A 40 -2.27 -6.23 5.43
CA GLY A 40 -1.08 -5.37 5.60
C GLY A 40 -0.04 -5.61 4.50
N GLU A 41 0.19 -6.87 4.14
CA GLU A 41 1.15 -7.26 3.11
C GLU A 41 0.68 -6.84 1.71
N ILE A 42 -0.63 -6.79 1.46
CA ILE A 42 -1.17 -6.25 0.20
C ILE A 42 -0.87 -4.75 0.09
N TYR A 43 -0.96 -3.98 1.18
CA TYR A 43 -0.53 -2.58 1.17
C TYR A 43 0.96 -2.44 0.91
N MET A 44 1.79 -3.30 1.53
CA MET A 44 3.23 -3.33 1.26
C MET A 44 3.51 -3.60 -0.23
N VAL A 45 2.92 -4.64 -0.80
CA VAL A 45 3.08 -4.97 -2.23
C VAL A 45 2.65 -3.78 -3.11
N SER A 46 1.55 -3.13 -2.78
CA SER A 46 1.06 -1.93 -3.49
C SER A 46 2.05 -0.76 -3.43
N ALA A 47 2.67 -0.53 -2.26
CA ALA A 47 3.68 0.52 -2.10
C ALA A 47 4.93 0.25 -2.96
N TYR A 48 5.39 -1.00 -3.01
CA TYR A 48 6.50 -1.39 -3.89
C TYR A 48 6.15 -1.27 -5.37
N ILE A 49 4.92 -1.64 -5.79
CA ILE A 49 4.46 -1.43 -7.16
C ILE A 49 4.50 0.06 -7.51
N GLY A 50 4.04 0.92 -6.59
CA GLY A 50 4.10 2.37 -6.75
C GLY A 50 5.54 2.87 -6.91
N LEU A 51 6.45 2.40 -6.05
CA LEU A 51 7.88 2.70 -6.14
C LEU A 51 8.49 2.31 -7.48
N LEU A 52 8.31 1.05 -7.88
CA LEU A 52 8.85 0.53 -9.14
C LEU A 52 8.29 1.27 -10.35
N THR A 53 7.00 1.62 -10.32
CA THR A 53 6.35 2.35 -11.42
C THR A 53 6.90 3.77 -11.54
N VAL A 54 7.00 4.49 -10.42
CA VAL A 54 7.60 5.83 -10.41
C VAL A 54 9.04 5.78 -10.89
N THR A 55 9.87 4.88 -10.34
CA THR A 55 11.27 4.73 -10.74
C THR A 55 11.40 4.36 -12.22
N ALA A 56 10.54 3.49 -12.74
CA ALA A 56 10.54 3.17 -14.17
C ALA A 56 10.24 4.42 -15.01
N LEU A 57 9.18 5.17 -14.67
CA LEU A 57 8.78 6.37 -15.41
C LEU A 57 9.84 7.46 -15.36
N THR A 58 10.43 7.74 -14.20
CA THR A 58 11.39 8.83 -14.03
C THR A 58 12.78 8.47 -14.54
N VAL A 59 13.28 7.28 -14.20
CA VAL A 59 14.68 6.90 -14.49
C VAL A 59 14.82 6.23 -15.85
N GLN A 60 13.90 5.33 -16.22
CA GLN A 60 14.03 4.58 -17.48
C GLN A 60 13.40 5.32 -18.66
N PHE A 61 12.23 5.92 -18.46
CA PHE A 61 11.49 6.63 -19.51
C PHE A 61 11.71 8.15 -19.51
N GLY A 62 12.39 8.71 -18.50
CA GLY A 62 12.69 10.14 -18.44
C GLY A 62 11.46 11.04 -18.37
N VAL A 63 10.34 10.54 -17.84
CA VAL A 63 9.11 11.34 -17.69
C VAL A 63 9.29 12.31 -16.53
N GLU A 64 9.14 13.60 -16.79
CA GLU A 64 9.28 14.66 -15.78
C GLU A 64 7.93 15.27 -15.35
N THR A 65 6.86 15.00 -16.10
CA THR A 65 5.54 15.57 -15.82
C THR A 65 4.88 14.90 -14.61
N VAL A 66 5.00 15.53 -13.44
CA VAL A 66 4.49 15.01 -12.16
C VAL A 66 3.02 14.53 -12.22
N PRO A 67 2.05 15.28 -12.77
CA PRO A 67 0.66 14.80 -12.84
C PRO A 67 0.52 13.50 -13.64
N LEU A 68 1.29 13.33 -14.71
CA LEU A 68 1.26 12.13 -15.54
C LEU A 68 1.85 10.93 -14.80
N ILE A 69 2.96 11.14 -14.08
CA ILE A 69 3.60 10.10 -13.26
C ILE A 69 2.63 9.61 -12.19
N LEU A 70 1.98 10.54 -11.47
CA LEU A 70 1.03 10.19 -10.41
C LEU A 70 -0.19 9.46 -10.96
N LEU A 71 -0.78 9.92 -12.07
CA LEU A 71 -1.92 9.27 -12.69
C LEU A 71 -1.58 7.86 -13.17
N PHE A 72 -0.46 7.69 -13.85
CA PHE A 72 -0.04 6.38 -14.37
C PHE A 72 0.29 5.43 -13.22
N THR A 73 1.02 5.90 -12.21
CA THR A 73 1.34 5.13 -11.00
C THR A 73 0.06 4.68 -10.29
N LEU A 74 -0.94 5.55 -10.16
CA LEU A 74 -2.22 5.22 -9.58
C LEU A 74 -2.92 4.10 -10.36
N VAL A 75 -3.04 4.23 -11.68
CA VAL A 75 -3.71 3.24 -12.54
C VAL A 75 -3.01 1.89 -12.49
N VAL A 76 -1.68 1.87 -12.61
CA VAL A 76 -0.88 0.64 -12.54
C VAL A 76 -0.99 -0.01 -11.17
N SER A 77 -0.91 0.77 -10.09
CA SER A 77 -1.04 0.25 -8.72
C SER A 77 -2.41 -0.36 -8.50
N ILE A 78 -3.49 0.31 -8.91
CA ILE A 78 -4.86 -0.24 -8.83
C ILE A 78 -4.95 -1.56 -9.61
N ALA A 79 -4.47 -1.59 -10.85
CA ALA A 79 -4.59 -2.78 -11.69
C ALA A 79 -3.83 -3.98 -11.11
N ILE A 80 -2.56 -3.80 -10.73
CA ILE A 80 -1.71 -4.89 -10.24
C ILE A 80 -2.15 -5.34 -8.84
N THR A 81 -2.45 -4.41 -7.92
CA THR A 81 -2.94 -4.75 -6.59
C THR A 81 -4.27 -5.48 -6.64
N SER A 82 -5.18 -5.08 -7.55
CA SER A 82 -6.45 -5.78 -7.74
C SER A 82 -6.23 -7.21 -8.25
N ALA A 83 -5.30 -7.41 -9.19
CA ALA A 83 -4.94 -8.73 -9.66
C ALA A 83 -4.33 -9.61 -8.55
N TYR A 84 -3.47 -9.03 -7.69
CA TYR A 84 -2.94 -9.72 -6.51
C TYR A 84 -4.04 -10.13 -5.53
N GLY A 85 -4.91 -9.19 -5.16
CA GLY A 85 -6.03 -9.43 -4.26
C GLY A 85 -6.98 -10.52 -4.78
N TRP A 86 -7.32 -10.47 -6.07
CA TRP A 86 -8.12 -11.49 -6.73
C TRP A 86 -7.43 -12.86 -6.72
N THR A 87 -6.12 -12.91 -6.98
CA THR A 87 -5.36 -14.17 -6.99
C THR A 87 -5.32 -14.79 -5.59
N ILE A 88 -5.05 -14.00 -4.56
CA ILE A 88 -5.05 -14.46 -3.17
C ILE A 88 -6.44 -14.95 -2.76
N GLU A 89 -7.49 -14.20 -3.09
CA GLU A 89 -8.86 -14.64 -2.84
C GLU A 89 -9.14 -15.97 -3.51
N ARG A 90 -8.80 -16.11 -4.80
CA ARG A 90 -9.09 -17.30 -5.60
C ARG A 90 -8.37 -18.54 -5.08
N VAL A 91 -7.11 -18.41 -4.67
CA VAL A 91 -6.22 -19.51 -4.30
C VAL A 91 -6.29 -19.84 -2.81
N ALA A 92 -6.23 -18.84 -1.94
CA ALA A 92 -6.12 -19.06 -0.50
C ALA A 92 -7.48 -19.04 0.21
N TYR A 93 -8.36 -18.10 -0.14
CA TYR A 93 -9.55 -17.82 0.69
C TYR A 93 -10.84 -18.45 0.18
N ARG A 94 -11.09 -18.41 -1.13
CA ARG A 94 -12.30 -18.94 -1.75
C ARG A 94 -12.48 -20.45 -1.51
N PRO A 95 -11.44 -21.30 -1.53
CA PRO A 95 -11.60 -22.73 -1.23
C PRO A 95 -11.96 -23.02 0.23
N LEU A 96 -11.69 -22.09 1.14
CA LEU A 96 -11.91 -22.24 2.57
C LEU A 96 -13.25 -21.64 3.04
N ARG A 97 -14.04 -21.08 2.11
CA ARG A 97 -15.38 -20.58 2.41
C ARG A 97 -16.25 -21.73 2.96
N GLY A 98 -16.90 -21.47 4.11
CA GLY A 98 -17.75 -22.44 4.80
C GLY A 98 -17.01 -23.44 5.70
N LYS A 99 -15.67 -23.37 5.78
CA LYS A 99 -14.89 -24.15 6.75
C LYS A 99 -14.92 -23.48 8.15
N PRO A 100 -14.59 -24.22 9.23
CA PRO A 100 -14.45 -23.63 10.57
C PRO A 100 -13.52 -22.42 10.56
N ARG A 101 -13.87 -21.38 11.35
CA ARG A 101 -13.19 -20.06 11.34
C ARG A 101 -11.68 -20.10 11.55
N LEU A 102 -11.17 -21.14 12.22
CA LEU A 102 -9.74 -21.34 12.46
C LEU A 102 -8.96 -21.65 11.16
N ILE A 103 -9.57 -22.35 10.19
CA ILE A 103 -8.87 -22.78 8.97
C ILE A 103 -8.53 -21.60 8.05
N PRO A 104 -9.48 -20.68 7.72
CA PRO A 104 -9.15 -19.45 7.00
C PRO A 104 -8.14 -18.56 7.72
N LEU A 105 -8.17 -18.53 9.07
CA LEU A 105 -7.21 -17.75 9.86
C LEU A 105 -5.78 -18.23 9.64
N ILE A 106 -5.55 -19.55 9.72
CA ILE A 106 -4.23 -20.16 9.47
C ILE A 106 -3.77 -19.85 8.04
N SER A 107 -4.68 -19.96 7.06
CA SER A 107 -4.36 -19.61 5.68
C SER A 107 -3.99 -18.15 5.51
N ALA A 108 -4.67 -17.23 6.20
CA ALA A 108 -4.38 -15.81 6.14
C ALA A 108 -3.01 -15.47 6.76
N ILE A 109 -2.64 -16.12 7.87
CA ILE A 109 -1.30 -16.01 8.46
C ILE A 109 -0.24 -16.54 7.50
N GLY A 110 -0.46 -17.73 6.94
CA GLY A 110 0.46 -18.34 5.97
C GLY A 110 0.65 -17.46 4.73
N MET A 111 -0.44 -16.86 4.24
CA MET A 111 -0.39 -15.93 3.10
C MET A 111 0.38 -14.66 3.45
N SER A 112 0.20 -14.11 4.67
CA SER A 112 0.94 -12.94 5.13
C SER A 112 2.45 -13.21 5.12
N ILE A 113 2.86 -14.32 5.74
CA ILE A 113 4.28 -14.73 5.80
C ILE A 113 4.81 -14.97 4.39
N PHE A 114 4.05 -15.62 3.51
CA PHE A 114 4.46 -15.85 2.13
C PHE A 114 4.70 -14.54 1.37
N LEU A 115 3.77 -13.58 1.43
CA LEU A 115 3.89 -12.31 0.71
C LEU A 115 5.06 -11.49 1.24
N GLN A 116 5.22 -11.44 2.57
CA GLN A 116 6.34 -10.76 3.20
C GLN A 116 7.67 -11.33 2.72
N ASN A 117 7.84 -12.66 2.78
CA ASN A 117 9.08 -13.30 2.31
C ASN A 117 9.29 -13.15 0.80
N TYR A 118 8.23 -13.22 0.00
CA TYR A 118 8.31 -13.03 -1.44
C TYR A 118 8.86 -11.65 -1.79
N VAL A 119 8.34 -10.60 -1.15
CA VAL A 119 8.84 -9.23 -1.33
C VAL A 119 10.25 -9.08 -0.77
N GLN A 120 10.55 -9.67 0.38
CA GLN A 120 11.88 -9.63 0.97
C GLN A 120 12.96 -10.26 0.08
N ILE A 121 12.64 -11.36 -0.61
CA ILE A 121 13.53 -11.99 -1.59
C ILE A 121 13.69 -11.11 -2.84
N GLY A 122 12.60 -10.50 -3.31
CA GLY A 122 12.61 -9.71 -4.55
C GLY A 122 13.22 -8.31 -4.40
N GLN A 123 12.94 -7.61 -3.31
CA GLN A 123 13.30 -6.19 -3.08
C GLN A 123 14.36 -6.02 -1.99
N GLY A 124 14.66 -7.08 -1.23
CA GLY A 124 15.53 -7.03 -0.07
C GLY A 124 14.80 -6.68 1.22
N ALA A 125 15.54 -6.71 2.34
CA ALA A 125 15.01 -6.43 3.67
C ALA A 125 15.19 -4.95 4.10
N ARG A 126 15.64 -4.09 3.18
CA ARG A 126 15.95 -2.68 3.47
C ARG A 126 14.74 -1.83 3.17
N ASP A 127 14.47 -0.86 4.04
CA ASP A 127 13.47 0.16 3.78
C ASP A 127 13.90 1.00 2.57
N LEU A 128 13.04 1.06 1.56
CA LEU A 128 13.22 1.90 0.39
C LEU A 128 12.38 3.17 0.54
N SER A 129 13.03 4.32 0.53
CA SER A 129 12.35 5.61 0.48
C SER A 129 12.25 6.11 -0.96
N MET A 130 11.09 6.65 -1.30
CA MET A 130 10.87 7.29 -2.59
C MET A 130 11.45 8.71 -2.54
N GLN A 131 12.17 9.11 -3.59
CA GLN A 131 12.61 10.51 -3.72
C GLN A 131 11.39 11.41 -3.93
N PRO A 132 11.36 12.63 -3.35
CA PRO A 132 10.24 13.56 -3.53
C PRO A 132 10.06 13.91 -5.02
N LEU A 133 8.88 13.62 -5.56
CA LEU A 133 8.51 14.02 -6.93
C LEU A 133 8.16 15.52 -7.03
N ILE A 134 7.77 16.13 -5.92
CA ILE A 134 7.47 17.56 -5.83
C ILE A 134 8.52 18.18 -4.92
N SER A 135 9.33 19.08 -5.48
CA SER A 135 10.24 19.92 -4.71
C SER A 135 9.50 21.17 -4.23
N GLY A 136 9.50 21.40 -2.91
CA GLY A 136 8.79 22.51 -2.27
C GLY A 136 7.49 22.07 -1.59
N GLY A 137 7.14 22.75 -0.50
CA GLY A 137 5.96 22.47 0.29
C GLY A 137 5.62 23.66 1.18
N TRP A 138 4.39 23.70 1.66
CA TRP A 138 3.96 24.73 2.61
C TRP A 138 4.59 24.40 3.96
N ARG A 139 5.58 25.19 4.35
CA ARG A 139 6.21 25.14 5.67
C ARG A 139 5.81 26.38 6.45
N PHE A 140 5.14 26.15 7.57
CA PHE A 140 4.76 27.20 8.51
C PHE A 140 5.62 27.06 9.77
N GLY A 141 6.68 27.87 9.90
CA GLY A 141 7.61 27.80 11.03
C GLY A 141 8.95 28.48 10.76
N PRO A 142 9.83 28.67 11.77
CA PRO A 142 11.21 29.12 11.55
C PRO A 142 12.00 28.11 10.72
N GLU A 143 12.97 28.57 9.93
CA GLU A 143 13.80 27.73 9.03
C GLU A 143 15.06 27.14 9.71
N ASP A 144 15.14 27.21 11.04
CA ASP A 144 16.33 26.85 11.83
C ASP A 144 16.47 25.33 12.06
#